data_AF-A0A9P5SFR7-F1
#
_entry.id   AF-A0A9P5SFR7-F1
#
_cell.length_a   1.000
_cell.length_b   1.000
_cell.length_c   1.000
_cell.angle_alpha   90.00
_cell.angle_beta   90.00
_cell.angle_gamma   90.00
#
_symmetry.space_group_name_H-M   'P 1'
#
loop_
_entity.id
_entity.type
_entity.pdbx_description
1 polymer ?
#
loop_
_entity_poly.entity_id
_entity_poly.type
_entity_poly.pdbx_seq_one_letter_code
_entity_poly.pdbx_strand_id
1 'polypeptide(L)'
;MIFSIYIINKAGGLVYNKDYSEGLSKLTSNEYLVLAGTFHGVHAITSKISPVPGSSGIEMLETDTFRIHCFQTLTGTKFLLVADPQQPSIDHTMKKIYECYSDYCVKNPFQNPEMPIRSEQFDVHLLKLVKSVGGLVVSHTLQQQQSQYNSNNNQYQNVQPYNTSSVDPSAQGSSNLPPTLPNIASSGLGLGV
;
A
#
# COMPACT_ATOMS: atom_id res chain seq x y z
N MET A 1 4.27 7.81 15.57
CA MET A 1 3.71 6.78 14.64
C MET A 1 4.74 6.43 13.58
N ILE A 2 4.70 5.20 13.02
CA ILE A 2 5.50 4.83 11.83
C ILE A 2 4.61 4.98 10.60
N PHE A 3 5.06 5.72 9.60
CA PHE A 3 4.32 6.01 8.38
C PHE A 3 4.65 5.00 7.27
N SER A 4 5.94 4.78 7.01
CA SER A 4 6.41 3.89 5.94
C SER A 4 7.84 3.39 6.18
N ILE A 5 8.19 2.29 5.51
CA ILE A 5 9.52 1.68 5.52
C ILE A 5 9.99 1.47 4.08
N TYR A 6 11.22 1.87 3.80
CA TYR A 6 11.90 1.61 2.53
C TYR A 6 13.24 0.93 2.76
N ILE A 7 13.60 0.01 1.87
CA ILE A 7 14.92 -0.62 1.87
C ILE A 7 15.57 -0.34 0.53
N ILE A 8 16.75 0.28 0.59
CA ILE A 8 17.56 0.64 -0.55
C ILE A 8 18.83 -0.23 -0.51
N ASN A 9 19.13 -0.88 -1.62
CA ASN A 9 20.30 -1.74 -1.74
C ASN A 9 21.61 -0.92 -1.78
N LYS A 10 22.74 -1.63 -1.91
CA LYS A 10 24.06 -0.97 -1.93
C LYS A 10 24.21 -0.06 -3.15
N ALA A 11 23.64 -0.46 -4.29
CA ALA A 11 23.68 0.28 -5.55
C ALA A 11 22.72 1.49 -5.62
N GLY A 12 21.90 1.73 -4.59
CA GLY A 12 20.93 2.83 -4.58
C GLY A 12 19.57 2.48 -5.20
N GLY A 13 19.35 1.21 -5.55
CA GLY A 13 18.05 0.71 -6.01
C GLY A 13 17.10 0.40 -4.86
N LEU A 14 15.83 0.71 -5.04
CA LEU A 14 14.77 0.30 -4.11
C LEU A 14 14.53 -1.20 -4.23
N VAL A 15 14.64 -1.92 -3.11
CA VAL A 15 14.33 -3.36 -3.05
C VAL A 15 13.08 -3.67 -2.24
N TYR A 16 12.60 -2.72 -1.44
CA TYR A 16 11.36 -2.88 -0.68
C TYR A 16 10.74 -1.53 -0.35
N ASN A 17 9.41 -1.47 -0.41
CA ASN A 17 8.62 -0.34 0.08
C ASN A 17 7.33 -0.84 0.73
N LYS A 18 6.97 -0.25 1.87
CA LYS A 18 5.71 -0.51 2.55
C LYS A 18 5.21 0.74 3.25
N ASP A 19 3.97 1.10 2.95
CA ASP A 19 3.27 2.20 3.60
C ASP A 19 2.24 1.62 4.58
N TYR A 20 2.22 2.15 5.81
CA TYR A 20 1.33 1.69 6.89
C TYR A 20 0.21 2.69 7.21
N SER A 21 0.40 3.97 6.90
CA SER A 21 -0.59 5.02 7.13
C SER A 21 -1.44 5.29 5.89
N GLU A 22 -2.76 5.43 6.07
CA GLU A 22 -3.71 5.76 5.00
C GLU A 22 -3.63 7.23 4.55
N GLY A 23 -2.99 8.11 5.34
CA GLY A 23 -2.85 9.54 5.05
C GLY A 23 -1.69 9.91 4.12
N LEU A 24 -0.88 8.94 3.70
CA LEU A 24 0.22 9.17 2.76
C LEU A 24 -0.29 9.18 1.32
N SER A 25 0.07 10.20 0.55
CA SER A 25 -0.08 10.17 -0.91
C SER A 25 0.80 9.05 -1.47
N LYS A 26 0.18 7.97 -1.95
CA LYS A 26 0.94 6.84 -2.51
C LYS A 26 1.69 7.29 -3.75
N LEU A 27 2.99 7.10 -3.73
CA LEU A 27 3.83 7.29 -4.90
C LEU A 27 3.63 6.12 -5.87
N THR A 28 3.79 6.39 -7.15
CA THR A 28 3.91 5.37 -8.19
C THR A 28 5.20 4.58 -8.00
N SER A 29 5.26 3.37 -8.58
CA SER A 29 6.47 2.53 -8.51
C SER A 29 7.72 3.26 -9.03
N ASN A 30 7.59 4.06 -10.10
CA ASN A 30 8.71 4.82 -10.66
C ASN A 30 9.17 5.95 -9.73
N GLU A 31 8.24 6.64 -9.08
CA GLU A 31 8.57 7.69 -8.10
C GLU A 31 9.30 7.12 -6.88
N TYR A 32 8.92 5.92 -6.41
CA TYR A 32 9.67 5.24 -5.36
C TYR A 32 11.10 4.86 -5.80
N LEU A 33 11.29 4.46 -7.06
CA LEU A 33 12.63 4.20 -7.62
C LEU A 33 13.47 5.49 -7.65
N VAL A 34 12.87 6.59 -8.10
CA VAL A 34 13.53 7.91 -8.10
C VAL A 34 13.88 8.35 -6.68
N LEU A 35 12.94 8.22 -5.73
CA LEU A 35 13.16 8.53 -4.31
C LEU A 35 14.38 7.79 -3.76
N ALA A 36 14.49 6.49 -4.02
CA ALA A 36 15.61 5.69 -3.55
C ALA A 36 16.95 6.14 -4.14
N GLY A 37 17.00 6.38 -5.46
CA GLY A 37 18.20 6.85 -6.15
C GLY A 37 18.62 8.25 -5.68
N THR A 38 17.66 9.16 -5.51
CA THR A 38 17.90 10.52 -4.99
C THR A 38 18.44 10.46 -3.57
N PHE A 39 17.80 9.69 -2.68
CA PHE A 39 18.27 9.54 -1.31
C PHE A 39 19.68 8.95 -1.26
N HIS A 40 19.95 7.94 -2.08
CA HIS A 40 21.28 7.34 -2.19
C HIS A 40 22.35 8.36 -2.63
N GLY A 41 22.03 9.21 -3.61
CA GLY A 41 22.90 10.30 -4.05
C GLY A 41 23.14 11.33 -2.95
N VAL A 42 22.08 11.76 -2.26
CA VAL A 42 22.18 12.69 -1.12
C VAL A 42 23.05 12.10 -0.01
N HIS A 43 22.89 10.81 0.31
CA HIS A 43 23.72 10.10 1.28
C HIS A 43 25.21 10.11 0.91
N ALA A 44 25.53 9.93 -0.37
CA ALA A 44 26.91 9.97 -0.86
C ALA A 44 27.50 11.37 -0.91
N ILE A 45 26.69 12.41 -1.13
CA ILE A 45 27.14 13.81 -1.11
C ILE A 45 27.39 14.26 0.32
N THR A 46 26.46 13.97 1.23
CA THR A 46 26.53 14.35 2.65
C THR A 46 27.78 13.80 3.34
N SER A 47 28.20 12.57 3.02
CA SER A 47 29.45 12.01 3.55
C SER A 47 30.71 12.73 3.04
N LYS A 48 30.67 13.33 1.85
CA LYS A 48 31.81 14.08 1.26
C LYS A 48 31.91 15.52 1.73
N ILE A 49 30.78 16.17 2.00
CA ILE A 49 30.74 17.56 2.47
C ILE A 49 30.87 17.68 3.98
N SER A 50 30.83 16.55 4.70
CA SER A 50 30.98 16.56 6.15
C SER A 50 32.35 17.13 6.55
N PRO A 51 32.41 18.13 7.43
CA PRO A 51 33.67 18.72 7.88
C PRO A 51 34.45 17.80 8.83
N VAL A 52 33.82 16.72 9.31
CA VAL A 52 34.41 15.78 10.29
C VAL A 52 34.96 14.55 9.55
N PRO A 53 36.28 14.28 9.63
CA PRO A 53 36.87 13.08 9.05
C PRO A 53 36.22 11.81 9.61
N GLY A 54 35.90 10.85 8.74
CA GLY A 54 35.26 9.59 9.13
C GLY A 54 33.76 9.68 9.40
N SER A 55 33.13 10.82 9.10
CA SER A 55 31.67 10.96 9.12
C SER A 55 30.98 10.03 8.11
N SER A 56 29.80 9.55 8.47
CA SER A 56 28.87 8.85 7.60
C SER A 56 28.08 9.84 6.73
N GLY A 57 27.23 9.30 5.84
CA GLY A 57 26.25 10.10 5.09
C GLY A 57 25.02 10.46 5.94
N ILE A 58 23.97 10.96 5.29
CA ILE A 58 22.73 11.37 5.96
C ILE A 58 22.10 10.25 6.81
N GLU A 59 21.91 10.53 8.09
CA GLU A 59 21.31 9.59 9.06
C GLU A 59 19.87 9.98 9.45
N MET A 60 19.53 11.27 9.34
CA MET A 60 18.20 11.77 9.65
C MET A 60 17.86 12.99 8.79
N LEU A 61 16.63 13.04 8.30
CA LEU A 61 16.01 14.21 7.72
C LEU A 61 14.77 14.54 8.55
N GLU A 62 14.77 15.70 9.19
CA GLU A 62 13.70 16.16 10.06
C GLU A 62 12.90 17.28 9.42
N THR A 63 11.58 17.20 9.55
CA THR A 63 10.62 18.24 9.19
C THR A 63 9.66 18.45 10.36
N ASP A 64 8.83 19.48 10.30
CA ASP A 64 7.83 19.77 11.33
C ASP A 64 6.76 18.67 11.46
N THR A 65 6.56 17.87 10.41
CA THR A 65 5.46 16.88 10.33
C THR A 65 5.92 15.43 10.38
N PHE A 66 7.12 15.14 9.87
CA PHE A 66 7.70 13.79 9.89
C PHE A 66 9.23 13.82 9.94
N ARG A 67 9.82 12.69 10.32
CA ARG A 67 11.24 12.41 10.25
C ARG A 67 11.49 11.19 9.39
N ILE A 68 12.53 11.26 8.56
CA ILE A 68 13.08 10.11 7.84
C ILE A 68 14.38 9.74 8.54
N HIS A 69 14.40 8.56 9.14
CA HIS A 69 15.61 7.97 9.72
C HIS A 69 16.27 7.04 8.71
N CYS A 70 17.59 7.11 8.58
CA CYS A 70 18.39 6.26 7.73
C CYS A 70 19.35 5.44 8.58
N PHE A 71 19.19 4.12 8.54
CA PHE A 71 20.13 3.18 9.10
C PHE A 71 20.87 2.47 7.96
N GLN A 72 22.16 2.76 7.80
CA GLN A 72 23.02 2.08 6.84
C GLN A 72 23.78 0.93 7.51
N THR A 73 23.67 -0.26 6.96
CA THR A 73 24.43 -1.44 7.37
C THR A 73 25.85 -1.44 6.79
N LEU A 74 26.76 -2.23 7.37
CA LEU A 74 28.13 -2.40 6.87
C LEU A 74 28.19 -2.98 5.45
N THR A 75 27.17 -3.74 5.03
CA THR A 75 27.06 -4.26 3.65
C THR A 75 26.62 -3.18 2.65
N GLY A 76 26.18 -2.01 3.13
CA GLY A 76 25.78 -0.87 2.31
C GLY A 76 24.28 -0.72 2.09
N THR A 77 23.46 -1.69 2.53
CA THR A 77 21.99 -1.62 2.50
C THR A 77 21.50 -0.56 3.49
N LYS A 78 20.55 0.27 3.06
CA LYS A 78 19.99 1.39 3.83
C LYS A 78 18.53 1.11 4.14
N PHE A 79 18.18 1.25 5.41
CA PHE A 79 16.82 1.14 5.91
C PHE A 79 16.33 2.54 6.20
N LEU A 80 15.29 2.96 5.48
CA LEU A 80 14.62 4.23 5.71
C LEU A 80 13.33 3.98 6.47
N LEU A 81 13.13 4.72 7.55
CA LEU A 81 11.92 4.69 8.36
C LEU A 81 11.36 6.10 8.41
N VAL A 82 10.17 6.26 7.85
CA VAL A 82 9.42 7.52 7.93
C VAL A 82 8.51 7.42 9.14
N ALA A 83 8.67 8.33 10.09
CA ALA A 83 7.95 8.31 11.35
C ALA A 83 7.60 9.73 11.83
N ASP A 84 6.71 9.80 12.82
CA ASP A 84 6.39 11.02 13.54
C ASP A 84 7.62 11.51 14.32
N PRO A 85 7.87 12.84 14.42
CA PRO A 85 9.00 13.38 15.16
C PRO A 85 9.05 12.95 16.63
N GLN A 86 7.91 12.68 17.25
CA GLN A 86 7.82 12.30 18.66
C GLN A 86 7.94 10.78 18.89
N GLN A 87 8.10 9.98 17.82
CA GLN A 87 8.20 8.54 17.94
C GLN A 87 9.46 8.13 18.74
N PRO A 88 9.33 7.47 19.91
CA PRO A 88 10.49 7.05 20.69
C PRO A 88 11.11 5.77 20.15
N SER A 89 12.35 5.50 20.54
CA SER A 89 13.05 4.21 20.31
C SER A 89 13.15 3.80 18.83
N ILE A 90 13.37 4.77 17.93
CA ILE A 90 13.57 4.51 16.51
C ILE A 90 14.77 3.59 16.25
N ASP A 91 15.91 3.83 16.91
CA ASP A 91 17.12 3.03 16.69
C ASP A 91 16.91 1.56 17.05
N HIS A 92 16.18 1.30 18.14
CA HIS A 92 15.82 -0.07 18.54
C HIS A 92 14.89 -0.72 17.52
N THR A 93 13.93 0.05 16.99
CA THR A 93 13.01 -0.42 15.95
C THR A 93 13.77 -0.75 14.67
N MET A 94 14.70 0.11 14.25
CA MET A 94 15.57 -0.12 13.08
C MET A 94 16.40 -1.38 13.21
N LYS A 95 16.99 -1.64 14.39
CA LYS A 95 17.73 -2.88 14.65
C LYS A 95 16.85 -4.11 14.50
N LYS A 96 15.62 -4.08 15.06
CA LYS A 96 14.65 -5.18 14.89
C LYS A 96 14.19 -5.37 13.45
N ILE A 97 14.04 -4.28 12.68
CA ILE A 97 13.74 -4.37 11.24
C ILE A 97 14.89 -5.06 10.51
N TYR A 98 16.13 -4.72 10.85
CA TYR A 98 17.31 -5.36 10.28
C TYR A 98 17.39 -6.85 10.65
N GLU A 99 17.13 -7.22 11.90
CA GLU A 99 17.05 -8.62 12.34
C GLU A 99 15.99 -9.40 11.52
N CYS A 100 14.79 -8.83 11.36
CA CYS A 100 13.72 -9.40 10.55
C CYS A 100 14.14 -9.57 9.08
N TYR A 101 14.81 -8.56 8.51
CA TYR A 101 15.35 -8.63 7.15
C TYR A 101 16.39 -9.75 7.01
N SER A 102 17.31 -9.88 7.97
CA SER A 102 18.30 -10.95 7.97
C SER A 102 17.66 -12.33 8.03
N ASP A 103 16.63 -12.53 8.86
CA ASP A 103 15.98 -13.83 9.03
C ASP A 103 15.14 -14.27 7.83
N TYR A 104 14.39 -13.35 7.21
CA TYR A 104 13.41 -13.72 6.18
C TYR A 104 13.85 -13.39 4.75
N CYS A 105 14.85 -12.53 4.57
CA CYS A 105 15.37 -12.16 3.26
C CYS A 105 16.76 -12.75 3.04
N VAL A 106 17.72 -12.48 3.92
CA VAL A 106 19.12 -12.89 3.71
C VAL A 106 19.31 -14.40 3.83
N LYS A 107 18.64 -15.03 4.80
CA LYS A 107 18.70 -16.50 4.98
C LYS A 107 17.85 -17.27 3.96
N ASN A 108 17.02 -16.60 3.16
CA ASN A 108 16.19 -17.26 2.17
C ASN A 108 17.03 -17.60 0.92
N PRO A 109 17.26 -18.88 0.60
CA PRO A 109 18.13 -19.28 -0.51
C PRO A 109 17.60 -18.87 -1.89
N PHE A 110 16.32 -18.50 -2.00
CA PHE A 110 15.70 -18.04 -3.25
C PHE A 110 15.71 -16.52 -3.40
N GLN A 111 16.14 -15.78 -2.37
CA GLN A 111 16.26 -14.34 -2.44
C GLN A 111 17.63 -13.97 -3.02
N ASN A 112 17.64 -13.47 -4.25
CA ASN A 112 18.84 -12.89 -4.82
C ASN A 112 19.12 -11.52 -4.16
N PRO A 113 20.36 -11.25 -3.74
CA PRO A 113 20.77 -9.91 -3.31
C PRO A 113 20.49 -8.87 -4.40
N GLU A 114 20.28 -7.62 -3.99
CA GLU A 114 20.00 -6.47 -4.87
C GLU A 114 18.68 -6.52 -5.66
N MET A 115 17.92 -7.62 -5.63
CA MET A 115 16.61 -7.76 -6.26
C MET A 115 15.47 -7.39 -5.31
N PRO A 116 14.28 -7.03 -5.83
CA PRO A 116 13.11 -6.75 -5.00
C PRO A 116 12.78 -7.90 -4.04
N ILE A 117 12.48 -7.56 -2.80
CA ILE A 117 12.10 -8.50 -1.75
C ILE A 117 10.62 -8.86 -1.92
N ARG A 118 10.35 -10.15 -2.09
CA ARG A 118 8.99 -10.69 -2.28
C ARG A 118 8.59 -11.70 -1.20
N SER A 119 9.34 -11.74 -0.10
CA SER A 119 9.13 -12.68 1.00
C SER A 119 7.87 -12.31 1.78
N GLU A 120 6.82 -13.14 1.69
CA GLU A 120 5.59 -12.95 2.48
C GLU A 120 5.85 -13.05 3.99
N GLN A 121 6.78 -13.92 4.40
CA GLN A 121 7.15 -14.07 5.80
C GLN A 121 7.79 -12.79 6.35
N PHE A 122 8.58 -12.10 5.54
CA PHE A 122 9.13 -10.80 5.90
C PHE A 122 8.01 -9.77 6.11
N ASP A 123 7.04 -9.69 5.19
CA ASP A 123 5.91 -8.78 5.31
C ASP A 123 5.09 -8.99 6.59
N VAL A 124 4.78 -10.26 6.92
CA VAL A 124 4.00 -10.61 8.11
C VAL A 124 4.72 -10.21 9.40
N HIS A 125 6.01 -10.52 9.51
CA HIS A 125 6.79 -10.23 10.71
C HIS A 125 7.09 -8.74 10.85
N LEU A 126 7.36 -8.04 9.74
CA LEU A 126 7.55 -6.60 9.74
C LEU A 126 6.27 -5.88 10.16
N LEU A 127 5.10 -6.30 9.64
CA LEU A 127 3.82 -5.74 10.06
C LEU A 127 3.56 -5.98 11.55
N LYS A 128 3.86 -7.18 12.08
CA LYS A 128 3.73 -7.48 13.50
C LYS A 128 4.63 -6.58 14.36
N LEU A 129 5.86 -6.34 13.92
CA LEU A 129 6.79 -5.44 14.58
C LEU A 129 6.24 -4.00 14.61
N VAL A 130 5.83 -3.46 13.46
CA VAL A 130 5.28 -2.10 13.36
C VAL A 130 4.04 -1.92 14.24
N LYS A 131 3.14 -2.91 14.29
CA LYS A 131 1.99 -2.93 15.20
C LYS A 131 2.40 -2.86 16.67
N SER A 132 3.42 -3.63 17.06
CA SER A 132 3.88 -3.66 18.45
C SER A 132 4.50 -2.34 18.93
N VAL A 133 5.03 -1.53 18.01
CA VAL A 133 5.67 -0.24 18.29
C VAL A 133 4.65 0.92 18.25
N GLY A 134 3.36 0.63 18.01
CA GLY A 134 2.30 1.63 17.92
C GLY A 134 2.18 2.30 16.55
N GLY A 135 2.62 1.63 15.49
CA GLY A 135 2.66 2.18 14.12
C GLY A 135 1.34 2.19 13.36
N LEU A 136 0.22 1.75 13.94
CA LEU A 136 -1.07 1.72 13.25
C LEU A 136 -2.17 2.33 14.13
N VAL A 137 -2.71 3.47 13.70
CA VAL A 137 -4.07 3.86 14.08
C VAL A 137 -5.00 2.98 13.27
N VAL A 138 -5.65 2.02 13.94
CA VAL A 138 -6.83 1.37 13.37
C VAL A 138 -7.90 2.45 13.31
N SER A 139 -8.06 3.10 12.17
CA SER A 139 -9.29 3.83 11.88
C SER A 139 -10.41 2.79 11.94
N HIS A 140 -11.18 2.80 13.02
CA HIS A 140 -12.45 2.10 13.11
C HIS A 140 -13.42 2.72 12.09
N THR A 141 -13.29 2.42 10.80
CA THR A 141 -14.26 2.79 9.77
C THR A 141 -15.17 1.64 9.35
N LEU A 142 -15.00 0.44 9.94
CA LEU A 142 -15.86 -0.72 9.63
C LEU A 142 -17.16 -0.81 10.46
N GLN A 143 -17.52 0.18 11.27
CA GLN A 143 -18.83 0.21 11.95
C GLN A 143 -19.85 1.20 11.35
N GLN A 144 -19.46 2.10 10.44
CA GLN A 144 -20.42 3.01 9.81
C GLN A 144 -20.98 2.50 8.46
N GLN A 145 -20.34 1.53 7.80
CA GLN A 145 -20.91 0.93 6.57
C GLN A 145 -22.00 -0.13 6.81
N GLN A 146 -22.05 -0.77 7.99
CA GLN A 146 -23.12 -1.74 8.28
C GLN A 146 -24.45 -1.07 8.69
N SER A 147 -24.42 0.15 9.22
CA SER A 147 -25.65 0.91 9.53
C SER A 147 -26.36 1.42 8.28
N GLN A 148 -25.66 1.61 7.16
CA GLN A 148 -26.25 2.07 5.90
C GLN A 148 -26.78 0.92 5.02
N TYR A 149 -26.25 -0.30 5.18
CA TYR A 149 -26.78 -1.48 4.49
C TYR A 149 -28.12 -1.97 5.07
N ASN A 150 -28.37 -1.73 6.37
CA ASN A 150 -29.63 -2.13 7.02
C ASN A 150 -30.79 -1.13 6.85
N SER A 151 -30.56 0.09 6.33
CA SER A 151 -31.66 1.01 6.01
C SER A 151 -32.38 0.68 4.69
N ASN A 152 -31.74 -0.04 3.77
CA ASN A 152 -32.31 -0.30 2.45
C ASN A 152 -33.19 -1.55 2.37
N ASN A 153 -33.16 -2.44 3.38
CA ASN A 153 -33.96 -3.67 3.37
C ASN A 153 -35.35 -3.55 4.01
N ASN A 154 -35.72 -2.40 4.59
CA ASN A 154 -37.05 -2.21 5.18
C ASN A 154 -38.06 -1.52 4.26
N GLN A 155 -37.70 -1.22 3.00
CA GLN A 155 -38.62 -0.57 2.07
C GLN A 155 -39.41 -1.53 1.15
N TYR A 156 -39.15 -2.84 1.22
CA TYR A 156 -39.82 -3.85 0.38
C TYR A 156 -40.87 -4.70 1.10
N GLN A 157 -41.21 -4.42 2.37
CA GLN A 157 -42.13 -5.26 3.15
C GLN A 157 -43.55 -4.67 3.34
N ASN A 158 -43.90 -3.51 2.76
CA ASN A 158 -45.20 -2.86 3.03
C ASN A 158 -45.98 -2.50 1.76
N VAL A 159 -46.22 -3.48 0.88
CA VAL A 159 -47.25 -3.36 -0.16
C VAL A 159 -48.46 -4.19 0.27
N GLN A 160 -49.57 -3.52 0.57
CA GLN A 160 -50.84 -4.16 0.92
C GLN A 160 -51.44 -4.92 -0.29
N PRO A 161 -52.15 -6.05 -0.08
CA PRO A 161 -52.78 -6.78 -1.16
C PRO A 161 -53.93 -5.98 -1.77
N TYR A 162 -53.92 -5.80 -3.10
CA TYR A 162 -55.04 -5.21 -3.84
C TYR A 162 -56.24 -6.19 -3.86
N ASN A 163 -57.39 -5.64 -3.49
CA ASN A 163 -58.68 -6.31 -3.43
C ASN A 163 -59.21 -6.61 -4.85
N THR A 164 -59.52 -7.86 -5.17
CA THR A 164 -60.13 -8.26 -6.44
C THR A 164 -61.65 -8.08 -6.37
N SER A 165 -62.21 -7.09 -7.08
CA SER A 165 -63.62 -7.08 -7.47
C SER A 165 -63.86 -6.17 -8.68
N SER A 166 -64.49 -6.77 -9.70
CA SER A 166 -65.27 -6.20 -10.83
C SER A 166 -64.58 -5.25 -11.83
N VAL A 167 -64.28 -5.76 -13.04
CA VAL A 167 -64.40 -4.99 -14.30
C VAL A 167 -64.97 -5.88 -15.42
N ASP A 168 -66.07 -5.39 -15.99
CA ASP A 168 -66.86 -5.81 -17.16
C ASP A 168 -66.04 -5.77 -18.49
N PRO A 169 -66.28 -6.61 -19.51
CA PRO A 169 -65.39 -6.76 -20.65
C PRO A 169 -65.86 -5.96 -21.87
N SER A 170 -65.12 -4.94 -22.29
CA SER A 170 -65.14 -4.45 -23.67
C SER A 170 -64.07 -3.39 -23.93
N ALA A 171 -62.97 -3.77 -24.60
CA ALA A 171 -62.26 -2.91 -25.57
C ALA A 171 -61.12 -3.70 -26.23
N GLN A 172 -61.23 -3.85 -27.54
CA GLN A 172 -60.21 -4.39 -28.44
C GLN A 172 -59.05 -3.40 -28.60
N GLY A 173 -57.83 -3.91 -28.84
CA GLY A 173 -56.84 -3.20 -29.65
C GLY A 173 -55.40 -3.18 -29.14
N SER A 174 -54.51 -3.69 -30.00
CA SER A 174 -53.09 -3.32 -30.14
C SER A 174 -52.06 -4.06 -29.27
N SER A 175 -51.40 -5.03 -29.91
CA SER A 175 -50.13 -5.66 -29.55
C SER A 175 -48.97 -4.66 -29.48
N ASN A 176 -48.11 -4.78 -28.45
CA ASN A 176 -46.70 -4.37 -28.54
C ASN A 176 -45.85 -5.20 -27.57
N LEU A 177 -45.02 -6.09 -28.14
CA LEU A 177 -43.93 -6.81 -27.46
C LEU A 177 -42.71 -5.88 -27.30
N PRO A 178 -41.94 -5.97 -26.21
CA PRO A 178 -40.69 -5.21 -26.06
C PRO A 178 -39.51 -5.85 -26.84
N PRO A 179 -38.55 -5.04 -27.33
CA PRO A 179 -37.43 -5.51 -28.16
C PRO A 179 -36.27 -6.12 -27.35
N THR A 180 -35.68 -7.19 -27.89
CA THR A 180 -34.50 -7.90 -27.38
C THR A 180 -33.18 -7.28 -27.87
N LEU A 181 -32.18 -7.23 -26.99
CA LEU A 181 -30.81 -6.71 -27.23
C LEU A 181 -29.99 -7.59 -28.21
N PRO A 182 -29.10 -7.01 -29.06
CA PRO A 182 -28.27 -7.77 -29.98
C PRO A 182 -26.97 -8.30 -29.37
N ASN A 183 -26.62 -9.52 -29.80
CA ASN A 183 -25.46 -10.33 -29.43
C ASN A 183 -24.25 -9.98 -30.33
N ILE A 184 -23.09 -9.64 -29.77
CA ILE A 184 -21.88 -9.34 -30.55
C ILE A 184 -21.07 -10.63 -30.71
N ALA A 185 -21.15 -11.21 -31.92
CA ALA A 185 -20.35 -12.35 -32.34
C ALA A 185 -19.01 -11.91 -32.95
N SER A 186 -17.99 -12.70 -32.64
CA SER A 186 -16.63 -12.72 -33.18
C SER A 186 -16.55 -13.32 -34.59
N SER A 187 -15.85 -12.63 -35.51
CA SER A 187 -15.20 -13.15 -36.74
C SER A 187 -14.12 -12.10 -37.11
N GLY A 188 -12.83 -12.34 -37.32
CA GLY A 188 -12.13 -13.43 -38.00
C GLY A 188 -11.78 -12.98 -39.43
N LEU A 189 -10.50 -12.63 -39.70
CA LEU A 189 -9.81 -12.45 -41.01
C LEU A 189 -8.34 -12.11 -40.65
N GLY A 190 -7.24 -12.65 -41.19
CA GLY A 190 -6.94 -13.37 -42.42
C GLY A 190 -5.57 -12.87 -42.91
N LEU A 191 -4.63 -13.78 -43.16
CA LEU A 191 -3.22 -13.56 -43.53
C LEU A 191 -2.98 -12.71 -44.79
N GLY A 192 -1.82 -12.04 -44.84
CA GLY A 192 -1.23 -11.44 -46.05
C GLY A 192 0.30 -11.38 -45.93
N VAL A 193 0.93 -12.29 -46.69
CA VAL A 193 2.31 -12.41 -47.22
C VAL A 193 3.37 -11.38 -46.79
#